data_AF-A0A202B372-F1
#
_entry.id   AF-A0A202B372-F1
#
_cell.length_a   1.000
_cell.length_b   1.000
_cell.length_c   1.000
_cell.angle_alpha   90.00
_cell.angle_beta   90.00
_cell.angle_gamma   90.00
#
_symmetry.space_group_name_H-M   'P 1'
#
loop_
_entity.id
_entity.type
_entity.pdbx_description
1 polymer ?
#
loop_
_entity_poly.entity_id
_entity_poly.type
_entity_poly.pdbx_seq_one_letter_code
_entity_poly.pdbx_strand_id
1 'polypeptide(L)'
;MWLLRNWKLLAGLVLIAALVGSGIWLRGTIDKPALAAAKADASAARSVTTAVQAARHIEHTVSASDAAAAAAYEKGKEDGKQDLDGAVDRLRAAVRLRDQQLAARAGNLPAVAGAAGGRDASTPADFLAAHGEDALQLAAEADDAVRQLSACQVILQADRQAAGQ
;
A
#
# COMPACT_ATOMS: atom_id res chain seq x y z
N MET A 1 87.67 -30.72 4.88
CA MET A 1 87.51 -31.94 4.04
C MET A 1 86.10 -32.56 4.10
N TRP A 2 85.30 -32.38 5.16
CA TRP A 2 83.94 -32.94 5.24
C TRP A 2 82.97 -32.36 4.19
N LEU A 3 83.04 -31.05 3.94
CA LEU A 3 82.26 -30.38 2.87
C LEU A 3 82.58 -30.93 1.46
N LEU A 4 83.86 -31.17 1.14
CA LEU A 4 84.27 -31.74 -0.15
C LEU A 4 83.81 -33.19 -0.34
N ARG A 5 83.75 -33.98 0.76
CA ARG A 5 83.29 -35.38 0.72
C ARG A 5 81.77 -35.48 0.54
N ASN A 6 81.01 -34.57 1.14
CA ASN A 6 79.54 -34.59 1.13
C ASN A 6 78.89 -33.64 0.11
N TRP A 7 79.70 -33.07 -0.80
CA TRP A 7 79.26 -32.15 -1.85
C TRP A 7 78.04 -32.65 -2.63
N LYS A 8 78.00 -33.95 -2.97
CA LYS A 8 76.86 -34.56 -3.70
C LYS A 8 75.54 -34.50 -2.92
N LEU A 9 75.57 -34.66 -1.60
CA LEU A 9 74.38 -34.58 -0.74
C LEU A 9 73.88 -33.13 -0.62
N LEU A 10 74.81 -32.17 -0.51
CA LEU A 10 74.47 -30.74 -0.53
C LEU A 10 73.85 -30.35 -1.87
N ALA A 11 74.42 -30.82 -2.99
CA ALA A 11 73.86 -30.58 -4.32
C ALA A 11 72.46 -31.18 -4.47
N GLY A 12 72.22 -32.39 -3.95
CA GLY A 12 70.90 -33.02 -3.95
C GLY A 12 69.87 -32.24 -3.12
N LEU A 13 70.24 -31.76 -1.93
CA LEU A 13 69.37 -30.93 -1.09
C LEU A 13 69.03 -29.59 -1.75
N VAL A 14 70.01 -28.95 -2.38
CA VAL A 14 69.80 -27.70 -3.13
C VAL A 14 68.85 -27.92 -4.30
N LEU A 15 68.97 -29.04 -5.04
CA LEU A 15 68.08 -29.38 -6.13
C LEU A 15 66.64 -29.58 -5.64
N ILE A 16 66.45 -30.32 -4.53
CA ILE A 16 65.12 -30.54 -3.95
C ILE A 16 64.51 -29.23 -3.47
N ALA A 17 65.28 -28.39 -2.78
CA ALA A 17 64.84 -27.07 -2.35
C ALA A 17 64.45 -26.17 -3.53
N ALA A 18 65.21 -26.22 -4.63
CA ALA A 18 64.89 -25.49 -5.85
C ALA A 18 63.60 -25.98 -6.52
N LEU A 19 63.36 -27.30 -6.57
CA LEU A 19 62.14 -27.88 -7.10
C LEU A 19 60.91 -27.53 -6.26
N VAL A 20 61.01 -27.62 -4.93
CA VAL A 20 59.93 -27.23 -4.02
C VAL A 20 59.65 -25.73 -4.12
N GLY A 21 60.70 -24.90 -4.13
CA GLY A 21 60.56 -23.45 -4.31
C GLY A 21 59.91 -23.07 -5.64
N SER A 22 60.30 -23.74 -6.72
CA SER A 22 59.71 -23.55 -8.05
C SER A 22 58.23 -23.96 -8.09
N GLY A 23 57.87 -25.08 -7.46
CA GLY A 23 56.48 -25.55 -7.36
C GLY A 23 55.59 -24.58 -6.58
N ILE A 24 56.06 -24.05 -5.45
CA ILE A 24 55.32 -23.05 -4.66
C ILE A 24 55.17 -21.74 -5.45
N TRP A 25 56.22 -21.34 -6.17
CA TRP A 25 56.20 -20.12 -6.97
C TRP A 25 55.21 -20.21 -8.15
N LEU A 26 55.25 -21.31 -8.92
CA LEU A 26 54.31 -21.60 -10.02
C LEU A 26 52.87 -21.71 -9.52
N ARG A 27 52.64 -22.37 -8.40
CA ARG A 27 51.30 -22.45 -7.80
C ARG A 27 50.81 -21.08 -7.34
N GLY A 28 51.69 -20.28 -6.73
CA GLY A 28 51.39 -18.91 -6.36
C GLY A 28 51.11 -17.99 -7.54
N THR A 29 51.73 -18.19 -8.71
CA THR A 29 51.44 -17.36 -9.90
C THR A 29 50.12 -17.72 -10.56
N ILE A 30 49.71 -18.99 -10.52
CA ILE A 30 48.45 -19.48 -11.10
C ILE A 30 47.25 -19.27 -10.16
N ASP A 31 47.41 -19.53 -8.86
CA ASP A 31 46.29 -19.47 -7.90
C ASP A 31 45.90 -18.03 -7.53
N LYS A 32 46.85 -17.09 -7.54
CA LYS A 32 46.58 -15.67 -7.21
C LYS A 32 45.50 -15.02 -8.10
N PRO A 33 45.57 -15.08 -9.44
CA PRO A 33 44.53 -14.51 -10.28
C PRO A 33 43.20 -15.24 -10.13
N ALA A 34 43.20 -16.57 -9.97
CA ALA A 34 41.98 -17.36 -9.75
C ALA A 34 41.29 -16.99 -8.41
N LEU A 35 42.06 -16.84 -7.33
CA LEU A 35 41.56 -16.37 -6.03
C LEU A 35 41.06 -14.93 -6.09
N ALA A 36 41.71 -14.06 -6.85
CA ALA A 36 41.27 -12.69 -7.05
C ALA A 36 39.95 -12.63 -7.82
N ALA A 37 39.82 -13.39 -8.90
CA ALA A 37 38.58 -13.53 -9.67
C ALA A 37 37.44 -14.09 -8.82
N ALA A 38 37.68 -15.19 -8.08
CA ALA A 38 36.67 -15.79 -7.21
C ALA A 38 36.20 -14.83 -6.10
N LYS A 39 37.10 -14.00 -5.55
CA LYS A 39 36.71 -12.94 -4.59
C LYS A 39 35.89 -11.84 -5.25
N ALA A 40 36.25 -11.43 -6.47
CA ALA A 40 35.50 -10.44 -7.23
C ALA A 40 34.09 -10.97 -7.53
N ASP A 41 33.96 -12.20 -8.00
CA ASP A 41 32.67 -12.86 -8.27
C ASP A 41 31.83 -12.99 -6.99
N ALA A 42 32.44 -13.41 -5.88
CA ALA A 42 31.75 -13.49 -4.60
C ALA A 42 31.28 -12.11 -4.11
N SER A 43 32.05 -11.05 -4.34
CA SER A 43 31.66 -9.68 -3.99
C SER A 43 30.52 -9.17 -4.88
N ALA A 44 30.57 -9.47 -6.18
CA ALA A 44 29.51 -9.13 -7.13
C ALA A 44 28.23 -9.88 -6.78
N ALA A 45 28.29 -11.19 -6.52
CA ALA A 45 27.15 -11.99 -6.09
C ALA A 45 26.53 -11.44 -4.79
N ARG A 46 27.35 -11.04 -3.81
CA ARG A 46 26.85 -10.40 -2.58
C ARG A 46 26.12 -9.09 -2.87
N SER A 47 26.69 -8.21 -3.69
CA SER A 47 26.03 -6.96 -4.07
C SER A 47 24.68 -7.17 -4.77
N VAL A 48 24.58 -8.19 -5.62
CA VAL A 48 23.32 -8.57 -6.27
C VAL A 48 22.32 -9.09 -5.23
N THR A 49 22.74 -9.97 -4.31
CA THR A 49 21.84 -10.47 -3.26
C THR A 49 21.34 -9.36 -2.35
N THR A 50 22.19 -8.38 -1.99
CA THR A 50 21.77 -7.23 -1.17
C THR A 50 20.80 -6.34 -1.93
N ALA A 51 21.03 -6.09 -3.22
CA ALA A 51 20.11 -5.31 -4.05
C ALA A 51 18.74 -6.01 -4.20
N VAL A 52 18.74 -7.33 -4.42
CA VAL A 52 17.50 -8.13 -4.49
C VAL A 52 16.75 -8.14 -3.15
N GLN A 53 17.47 -8.28 -2.02
CA GLN A 53 16.84 -8.22 -0.70
C GLN A 53 16.22 -6.85 -0.41
N ALA A 54 16.91 -5.77 -0.79
CA ALA A 54 16.38 -4.41 -0.68
C ALA A 54 15.12 -4.23 -1.54
N ALA A 55 15.15 -4.70 -2.80
CA ALA A 55 13.99 -4.64 -3.69
C ALA A 55 12.79 -5.43 -3.14
N ARG A 56 13.01 -6.65 -2.64
CA ARG A 56 11.94 -7.46 -2.02
C ARG A 56 11.33 -6.79 -0.80
N HIS A 57 12.15 -6.11 0.01
CA HIS A 57 11.63 -5.39 1.17
C HIS A 57 10.69 -4.25 0.76
N ILE A 58 11.04 -3.53 -0.31
CA ILE A 58 10.19 -2.49 -0.90
C ILE A 58 8.90 -3.11 -1.44
N GLU A 59 8.99 -4.20 -2.21
CA GLU A 59 7.82 -4.91 -2.75
C GLU A 59 6.85 -5.36 -1.64
N HIS A 60 7.37 -5.93 -0.54
CA HIS A 60 6.54 -6.32 0.59
C HIS A 60 5.85 -5.14 1.27
N THR A 61 6.55 -4.01 1.39
CA THR A 61 6.00 -2.80 2.03
C THR A 61 4.88 -2.20 1.17
N VAL A 62 5.09 -2.10 -0.15
CA VAL A 62 4.08 -1.62 -1.09
C VAL A 62 2.89 -2.58 -1.16
N SER A 63 3.13 -3.89 -1.22
CA SER A 63 2.06 -4.88 -1.22
C SER A 63 1.21 -4.82 0.05
N ALA A 64 1.82 -4.57 1.21
CA ALA A 64 1.10 -4.42 2.47
C ALA A 64 0.26 -3.14 2.49
N SER A 65 0.78 -2.01 1.97
CA SER A 65 0.00 -0.77 1.87
C SER A 65 -1.17 -0.91 0.91
N ASP A 66 -0.97 -1.59 -0.23
CA ASP A 66 -2.02 -1.82 -1.22
C ASP A 66 -3.13 -2.71 -0.64
N ALA A 67 -2.76 -3.78 0.06
CA ALA A 67 -3.71 -4.65 0.72
C ALA A 67 -4.51 -3.91 1.81
N ALA A 68 -3.86 -3.04 2.59
CA ALA A 68 -4.52 -2.22 3.60
C ALA A 68 -5.47 -1.18 2.97
N ALA A 69 -5.05 -0.52 1.88
CA ALA A 69 -5.88 0.43 1.15
C ALA A 69 -7.12 -0.25 0.54
N ALA A 70 -6.95 -1.43 -0.06
CA ALA A 70 -8.05 -2.21 -0.60
C ALA A 70 -9.03 -2.65 0.50
N ALA A 71 -8.53 -3.14 1.64
CA ALA A 71 -9.37 -3.53 2.77
C ALA A 71 -10.15 -2.34 3.34
N ALA A 72 -9.52 -1.18 3.48
CA ALA A 72 -10.17 0.04 3.94
C ALA A 72 -11.24 0.53 2.96
N TYR A 73 -10.96 0.45 1.65
CA TYR A 73 -11.92 0.84 0.60
C TYR A 73 -13.16 -0.07 0.60
N GLU A 74 -12.97 -1.40 0.63
CA GLU A 74 -14.09 -2.34 0.65
C GLU A 74 -14.94 -2.20 1.91
N LYS A 75 -14.30 -2.07 3.08
CA LYS A 75 -15.02 -1.80 4.32
C LYS A 75 -15.80 -0.50 4.24
N GLY A 76 -15.15 0.57 3.78
CA GLY A 76 -15.81 1.86 3.60
C GLY A 76 -17.06 1.73 2.73
N LYS A 77 -16.95 1.05 1.59
CA LYS A 77 -18.08 0.79 0.67
C LYS A 77 -19.23 0.05 1.33
N GLU A 78 -18.96 -0.94 2.17
CA GLU A 78 -20.00 -1.66 2.92
C GLU A 78 -20.66 -0.76 3.98
N ASP A 79 -19.86 -0.04 4.77
CA ASP A 79 -20.35 0.90 5.79
C ASP A 79 -21.21 2.01 5.14
N GLY A 80 -20.77 2.55 3.99
CA GLY A 80 -21.50 3.59 3.26
C GLY A 80 -22.84 3.14 2.71
N LYS A 81 -22.97 1.88 2.29
CA LYS A 81 -24.27 1.32 1.89
C LYS A 81 -25.23 1.25 3.07
N GLN A 82 -24.75 0.76 4.21
CA GLN A 82 -25.57 0.68 5.43
C GLN A 82 -26.00 2.07 5.90
N ASP A 83 -25.11 3.05 5.84
CA ASP A 83 -25.41 4.44 6.20
C ASP A 83 -26.44 5.08 5.27
N LEU A 84 -26.33 4.85 3.95
CA LEU A 84 -27.29 5.32 2.96
C LEU A 84 -28.67 4.68 3.19
N ASP A 85 -28.73 3.36 3.29
CA ASP A 85 -30.00 2.63 3.53
C ASP A 85 -30.67 3.14 4.81
N GLY A 86 -29.89 3.29 5.89
CA GLY A 86 -30.37 3.84 7.15
C GLY A 86 -30.84 5.29 7.04
N ALA A 87 -30.18 6.13 6.23
CA ALA A 87 -30.59 7.51 5.99
C ALA A 87 -31.90 7.59 5.19
N VAL A 88 -32.03 6.77 4.15
CA VAL A 88 -33.26 6.66 3.34
C VAL A 88 -34.43 6.18 4.19
N ASP A 89 -34.25 5.17 5.03
CA ASP A 89 -35.30 4.67 5.92
C ASP A 89 -35.76 5.73 6.94
N ARG A 90 -34.81 6.47 7.53
CA ARG A 90 -35.12 7.60 8.42
C ARG A 90 -35.90 8.70 7.68
N LEU A 91 -35.51 9.03 6.44
CA LEU A 91 -36.21 10.00 5.61
C LEU A 91 -37.66 9.56 5.33
N ARG A 92 -37.85 8.31 4.88
CA ARG A 92 -39.18 7.73 4.62
C ARG A 92 -40.06 7.72 5.87
N ALA A 93 -39.50 7.38 7.03
CA ALA A 93 -40.23 7.41 8.29
C ALA A 93 -40.67 8.83 8.66
N ALA A 94 -39.79 9.82 8.48
CA ALA A 94 -40.11 11.22 8.74
C ALA A 94 -41.23 11.75 7.82
N VAL A 95 -41.19 11.40 6.52
CA VAL A 95 -42.24 11.76 5.55
C VAL A 95 -43.58 11.13 5.95
N ARG A 96 -43.61 9.83 6.27
CA ARG A 96 -44.84 9.15 6.70
C ARG A 96 -45.45 9.74 7.97
N LEU A 97 -44.62 10.05 8.98
CA LEU A 97 -45.09 10.67 10.22
C LEU A 97 -45.73 12.03 9.95
N ARG A 98 -45.14 12.82 9.04
CA ARG A 98 -45.69 14.10 8.62
C ARG A 98 -47.02 13.94 7.90
N ASP A 99 -47.12 13.01 6.96
CA ASP A 99 -48.38 12.76 6.24
C ASP A 99 -49.52 12.37 7.20
N GLN A 100 -49.21 11.55 8.20
CA GLN A 100 -50.17 11.21 9.27
C GLN A 100 -50.57 12.43 10.11
N GLN A 101 -49.63 13.32 10.45
CA GLN A 101 -49.93 14.55 11.18
C GLN A 101 -50.79 15.53 10.36
N LEU A 102 -50.54 15.63 9.04
CA LEU A 102 -51.35 16.44 8.13
C LEU A 102 -52.76 15.88 7.99
N ALA A 103 -52.90 14.57 7.81
CA ALA A 103 -54.20 13.89 7.75
C ALA A 103 -54.99 14.04 9.06
N ALA A 104 -54.32 13.91 10.22
CA ALA A 104 -54.95 14.08 11.52
C ALA A 104 -55.42 15.52 11.78
N ARG A 105 -54.74 16.54 11.24
CA ARG A 105 -55.18 17.94 11.29
C ARG A 105 -56.36 18.22 10.35
N ALA A 106 -56.43 17.54 9.21
CA ALA A 106 -57.53 17.70 8.25
C ALA A 106 -58.87 17.15 8.78
N GLY A 107 -58.84 16.14 9.66
CA GLY A 107 -60.04 15.49 10.18
C GLY A 107 -60.74 16.18 11.37
N ASN A 108 -60.17 17.26 11.94
CA ASN A 108 -60.64 17.78 13.24
C ASN A 108 -60.80 19.31 13.34
N LEU A 109 -61.04 20.00 12.22
CA LEU A 109 -61.30 21.45 12.23
C LEU A 109 -62.77 21.72 11.85
N PRO A 110 -63.62 22.25 12.77
CA PRO A 110 -64.81 22.95 12.34
C PRO A 110 -64.38 24.17 11.51
N ALA A 111 -65.14 24.47 10.45
CA ALA A 111 -64.88 25.59 9.55
C ALA A 111 -64.93 26.92 10.31
N VAL A 112 -63.79 27.36 10.87
CA VAL A 112 -63.61 28.72 11.33
C VAL A 112 -63.07 29.52 10.16
N ALA A 113 -63.96 30.29 9.53
CA ALA A 113 -63.58 31.42 8.71
C ALA A 113 -62.77 32.39 9.59
N GLY A 114 -61.46 32.48 9.36
CA GLY A 114 -60.58 33.23 10.25
C GLY A 114 -59.20 33.50 9.66
N ALA A 115 -59.12 34.66 8.99
CA ALA A 115 -57.94 35.49 8.76
C ALA A 115 -56.86 35.02 7.76
N ALA A 116 -56.73 35.86 6.72
CA ALA A 116 -55.54 36.00 5.90
C ALA A 116 -54.31 36.30 6.77
N GLY A 117 -53.44 35.32 6.89
CA GLY A 117 -52.10 35.46 7.43
C GLY A 117 -51.17 34.64 6.55
N GLY A 118 -50.88 35.15 5.35
CA GLY A 118 -49.94 34.58 4.42
C GLY A 118 -48.56 34.54 5.05
N ARG A 119 -48.26 33.45 5.75
CA ARG A 119 -46.87 33.01 5.91
C ARG A 119 -46.58 32.21 4.65
N ASP A 120 -45.67 32.73 3.84
CA ASP A 120 -44.93 31.97 2.84
C ASP A 120 -44.27 30.76 3.54
N ALA A 121 -45.02 29.68 3.68
CA ALA A 121 -44.50 28.35 3.96
C ALA A 121 -44.26 27.61 2.65
N SER A 122 -43.96 28.34 1.59
CA SER A 122 -43.71 27.84 0.26
C SER A 122 -42.32 27.18 0.22
N THR A 123 -42.33 25.86 0.02
CA THR A 123 -41.37 25.05 -0.77
C THR A 123 -40.12 24.33 -0.21
N PRO A 124 -39.46 24.65 0.94
CA PRO A 124 -38.33 23.82 1.39
C PRO A 124 -38.74 22.39 1.74
N ALA A 125 -39.95 22.23 2.28
CA ALA A 125 -40.43 20.99 2.84
C ALA A 125 -41.06 20.03 1.81
N ASP A 126 -41.39 20.52 0.61
CA ASP A 126 -41.84 19.67 -0.51
C ASP A 126 -40.65 19.16 -1.33
N PHE A 127 -39.55 19.91 -1.37
CA PHE A 127 -38.32 19.46 -2.02
C PHE A 127 -37.77 18.18 -1.40
N LEU A 128 -37.71 18.07 -0.06
CA LEU A 128 -37.23 16.85 0.60
C LEU A 128 -38.18 15.66 0.41
N ALA A 129 -39.49 15.90 0.29
CA ALA A 129 -40.46 14.84 0.00
C ALA A 129 -40.38 14.37 -1.46
N ALA A 130 -40.09 15.29 -2.39
CA ALA A 130 -40.01 15.01 -3.83
C ALA A 130 -38.64 14.49 -4.29
N HIS A 131 -37.55 14.96 -3.65
CA HIS A 131 -36.17 14.79 -4.11
C HIS A 131 -35.19 14.37 -3.00
N GLY A 132 -35.67 14.12 -1.78
CA GLY A 132 -34.78 13.80 -0.65
C GLY A 132 -34.02 12.49 -0.82
N GLU A 133 -34.64 11.47 -1.43
CA GLU A 133 -33.94 10.22 -1.75
C GLU A 133 -32.87 10.43 -2.84
N ASP A 134 -33.18 11.19 -3.90
CA ASP A 134 -32.21 11.55 -4.96
C ASP A 134 -31.03 12.35 -4.41
N ALA A 135 -31.28 13.28 -3.48
CA ALA A 135 -30.25 14.06 -2.82
C ALA A 135 -29.33 13.19 -1.93
N LEU A 136 -29.90 12.19 -1.24
CA LEU A 136 -29.12 11.22 -0.46
C LEU A 136 -28.29 10.30 -1.37
N GLN A 137 -28.86 9.88 -2.51
CA GLN A 137 -28.14 9.09 -3.51
C GLN A 137 -26.95 9.86 -4.08
N LEU A 138 -27.15 11.12 -4.45
CA LEU A 138 -26.08 11.99 -4.97
C LEU A 138 -24.97 12.22 -3.93
N ALA A 139 -25.34 12.41 -2.66
CA ALA A 139 -24.37 12.52 -1.58
C ALA A 139 -23.54 11.22 -1.41
N ALA A 140 -24.19 10.06 -1.48
CA ALA A 140 -23.49 8.77 -1.42
C ALA A 140 -22.55 8.54 -2.61
N GLU A 141 -22.93 8.97 -3.82
CA GLU A 141 -22.05 8.92 -4.99
C GLU A 141 -20.83 9.84 -4.83
N ALA A 142 -21.03 11.05 -4.29
CA ALA A 142 -19.93 11.96 -3.97
C ALA A 142 -18.99 11.37 -2.90
N ASP A 143 -19.54 10.73 -1.86
CA ASP A 143 -18.75 10.04 -0.84
C ASP A 143 -17.97 8.86 -1.42
N ASP A 144 -18.55 8.09 -2.34
CA ASP A 144 -17.82 7.00 -3.01
C ASP A 144 -16.67 7.55 -3.88
N ALA A 145 -16.88 8.65 -4.60
CA ALA A 145 -15.82 9.32 -5.34
C ALA A 145 -14.68 9.79 -4.42
N VAL A 146 -15.01 10.35 -3.25
CA VAL A 146 -14.00 10.74 -2.24
C VAL A 146 -13.23 9.53 -1.71
N ARG A 147 -13.90 8.39 -1.49
CA ARG A 147 -13.25 7.14 -1.06
C ARG A 147 -12.32 6.57 -2.13
N GLN A 148 -12.73 6.59 -3.40
CA GLN A 148 -11.88 6.16 -4.50
C GLN A 148 -10.64 7.05 -4.60
N LEU A 149 -10.81 8.37 -4.52
CA LEU A 149 -9.70 9.32 -4.57
C LEU A 149 -8.77 9.17 -3.37
N SER A 150 -9.29 8.95 -2.16
CA SER A 150 -8.45 8.75 -0.96
C SER A 150 -7.67 7.44 -1.04
N ALA A 151 -8.27 6.35 -1.54
CA ALA A 151 -7.56 5.09 -1.80
C ALA A 151 -6.39 5.28 -2.78
N CYS A 152 -6.64 6.00 -3.89
CA CYS A 152 -5.58 6.35 -4.85
C CYS A 152 -4.48 7.21 -4.21
N GLN A 153 -4.82 8.17 -3.35
CA GLN A 153 -3.84 9.00 -2.66
C GLN A 153 -2.96 8.20 -1.70
N VAL A 154 -3.52 7.21 -0.99
CA VAL A 154 -2.74 6.31 -0.12
C VAL A 154 -1.71 5.52 -0.93
N ILE A 155 -2.12 4.96 -2.08
CA ILE A 155 -1.21 4.22 -2.98
C ILE A 155 -0.09 5.15 -3.48
N LEU A 156 -0.43 6.35 -3.94
CA LEU A 156 0.56 7.32 -4.42
C LEU A 156 1.53 7.79 -3.31
N GLN A 157 1.05 7.93 -2.07
CA GLN A 157 1.91 8.27 -0.94
C GLN A 157 2.87 7.13 -0.60
N ALA A 158 2.39 5.88 -0.61
CA ALA A 158 3.23 4.71 -0.38
C ALA A 158 4.31 4.56 -1.46
N ASP A 159 3.97 4.79 -2.73
CA ASP A 159 4.91 4.76 -3.86
C ASP A 159 6.01 5.83 -3.71
N ARG A 160 5.66 7.06 -3.32
CA ARG A 160 6.65 8.13 -3.08
C ARG A 160 7.59 7.81 -1.92
N GLN A 161 7.05 7.26 -0.83
CA GLN A 161 7.85 6.84 0.32
C GLN A 161 8.81 5.70 -0.06
N ALA A 162 8.36 4.73 -0.85
CA ALA A 162 9.19 3.66 -1.39
C ALA A 162 10.29 4.18 -2.33
N ALA A 163 10.01 5.23 -3.11
CA ALA A 163 10.96 5.90 -3.98
C ALA A 163 11.94 6.84 -3.24
N GLY A 164 11.75 7.07 -1.93
CA GLY A 164 12.62 7.92 -1.11
C GLY A 164 12.43 9.42 -1.33
N GLN A 165 11.24 9.87 -1.73
CA GLN A 165 10.86 11.29 -1.84
C GLN A 165 10.14 11.82 -0.61
#